data_AF-A0A0B7NGI2-F1
#
_entry.id   AF-A0A0B7NGI2-F1
#
_cell.length_a   1.000
_cell.length_b   1.000
_cell.length_c   1.000
_cell.angle_alpha   90.00
_cell.angle_beta   90.00
_cell.angle_gamma   90.00
#
_symmetry.space_group_name_H-M   'P 1'
#
loop_
_entity.id
_entity.type
_entity.pdbx_description
1 polymer ?
#
loop_
_entity_poly.entity_id
_entity_poly.type
_entity_poly.pdbx_seq_one_letter_code
_entity_poly.pdbx_strand_id
1 'polypeptide(L)'
;MRQLLQISKNELQSLDCYFNLGIPAKYGTEKRRRINKRLANFHEEIDSRAPDYAEAFLGDEKSEINHHRLGYCWSPSKCVIVAPALDEQIYTLYDTPSPREDSFSYLGIPIKPGGFIDVSALVHDNTTNAKKSMDQIATIGVNAKGFNHLLSIRFYVQLIRSQMEYGLAISTSSLTHLKKLEACQTECIRRIFGGSRRSSTEVMLHLVQQPSMTDRARILQTEFLIHSLQLPDDTLLQRLLPHIKTSASLSTWYKLTANPLWKDCFPVLDVLDRPIFNKLKPQFLEDSYEALCAGPNSKLISTCRPDMIEIPFCICQWQILNLVKSFAVALDGSLVVYPALA
;
A
#
# COMPACT_ATOMS: atom_id res chain seq x y z
N MET A 1 2.29 -28.54 -4.45
CA MET A 1 0.95 -29.11 -4.74
C MET A 1 0.37 -29.90 -3.56
N ARG A 2 1.06 -30.92 -3.01
CA ARG A 2 0.56 -31.69 -1.84
C ARG A 2 0.45 -30.87 -0.53
N GLN A 3 1.39 -29.96 -0.25
CA GLN A 3 1.31 -29.08 0.93
C GLN A 3 0.16 -28.05 0.86
N LEU A 4 -0.15 -27.51 -0.32
CA LEU A 4 -1.27 -26.56 -0.51
C LEU A 4 -2.65 -27.24 -0.38
N LEU A 5 -2.77 -28.50 -0.83
CA LEU A 5 -3.98 -29.31 -0.65
C LEU A 5 -4.16 -29.78 0.81
N GLN A 6 -3.07 -29.94 1.57
CA GLN A 6 -3.13 -30.25 3.00
C GLN A 6 -3.59 -29.05 3.82
N ILE A 7 -3.14 -27.84 3.47
CA ILE A 7 -3.58 -26.58 4.09
C ILE A 7 -5.06 -26.32 3.77
N SER A 8 -5.50 -26.51 2.52
CA SER A 8 -6.90 -26.28 2.15
C SER A 8 -7.87 -27.23 2.86
N LYS A 9 -7.50 -28.50 3.10
CA LYS A 9 -8.36 -29.45 3.83
C LYS A 9 -8.45 -29.15 5.32
N ASN A 10 -7.35 -28.75 5.95
CA ASN A 10 -7.33 -28.45 7.38
C ASN A 10 -7.97 -27.09 7.70
N GLU A 11 -7.88 -26.12 6.79
CA GLU A 11 -8.53 -24.80 6.97
C GLU A 11 -10.03 -24.81 6.65
N LEU A 12 -10.51 -25.67 5.72
CA LEU A 12 -11.95 -25.81 5.46
C LEU A 12 -12.73 -26.32 6.68
N GLN A 13 -12.19 -27.29 7.42
CA GLN A 13 -12.79 -27.76 8.69
C GLN A 13 -12.70 -26.72 9.80
N SER A 14 -11.60 -25.95 9.85
CA SER A 14 -11.47 -24.85 10.82
C SER A 14 -12.40 -23.68 10.50
N LEU A 15 -12.67 -23.40 9.23
CA LEU A 15 -13.61 -22.36 8.77
C LEU A 15 -15.06 -22.77 9.01
N ASP A 16 -15.42 -24.04 8.81
CA ASP A 16 -16.76 -24.56 9.14
C ASP A 16 -17.08 -24.39 10.63
N CYS A 17 -16.07 -24.54 11.50
CA CYS A 17 -16.21 -24.31 12.94
C CYS A 17 -16.41 -22.82 13.29
N TYR A 18 -15.85 -21.91 12.49
CA TYR A 18 -16.03 -20.46 12.64
C TYR A 18 -17.38 -19.95 12.13
N PHE A 19 -17.99 -20.60 11.13
CA PHE A 19 -19.23 -20.15 10.51
C PHE A 19 -20.51 -20.80 11.06
N ASN A 20 -20.44 -22.00 11.67
CA ASN A 20 -21.62 -22.74 12.14
C ASN A 20 -21.97 -22.54 13.62
N LEU A 21 -21.14 -21.86 14.41
CA LEU A 21 -21.50 -21.45 15.76
C LEU A 21 -22.12 -20.05 15.70
N GLY A 22 -23.45 -19.97 15.84
CA GLY A 22 -24.16 -18.70 15.99
C GLY A 22 -23.64 -17.93 17.20
N ILE A 23 -22.76 -16.97 16.96
CA ILE A 23 -22.18 -16.12 18.02
C ILE A 23 -23.26 -15.14 18.48
N PRO A 24 -23.70 -15.17 19.76
CA PRO A 24 -24.64 -14.19 20.27
C PRO A 24 -23.98 -12.81 20.33
N ALA A 25 -24.74 -11.78 19.95
CA ALA A 25 -24.33 -10.37 19.89
C ALA A 25 -24.09 -9.75 21.29
N LYS A 26 -23.08 -10.24 22.01
CA LYS A 26 -22.52 -9.60 23.20
C LYS A 26 -21.03 -9.87 23.28
N TYR A 27 -20.24 -9.12 22.51
CA TYR A 27 -18.82 -8.93 22.82
C TYR A 27 -18.52 -7.45 22.83
N GLY A 28 -18.77 -6.84 23.99
CA GLY A 28 -18.27 -5.54 24.39
C GLY A 28 -17.51 -5.69 25.72
N THR A 29 -16.52 -4.81 25.89
CA THR A 29 -15.92 -4.38 27.17
C THR A 29 -15.05 -5.37 27.94
N GLU A 30 -13.87 -5.69 27.41
CA GLU A 30 -12.66 -5.76 28.26
C GLU A 30 -11.38 -5.65 27.41
N LYS A 31 -10.66 -4.53 27.57
CA LYS A 31 -9.33 -4.33 26.97
C LYS A 31 -8.34 -5.28 27.65
N ARG A 32 -8.06 -6.44 27.03
CA ARG A 32 -6.86 -7.22 27.38
C ARG A 32 -5.62 -6.54 26.79
N ARG A 33 -5.04 -5.60 27.53
CA ARG A 33 -3.64 -5.19 27.34
C ARG A 33 -2.74 -6.39 27.65
N ARG A 34 -2.35 -7.15 26.63
CA ARG A 34 -1.14 -7.98 26.73
C ARG A 34 0.04 -7.08 26.40
N ILE A 35 0.73 -6.59 27.43
CA ILE A 35 2.06 -6.02 27.27
C ILE A 35 2.96 -7.17 26.82
N ASN A 36 3.40 -7.09 25.57
CA ASN A 36 4.27 -8.08 24.97
C ASN A 36 5.69 -7.82 25.50
N LYS A 37 6.07 -8.49 26.60
CA LYS A 37 7.39 -8.30 27.27
C LYS A 37 8.58 -8.43 26.31
N ARG A 38 8.43 -9.16 25.19
CA ARG A 38 9.45 -9.24 24.13
C ARG A 38 9.66 -7.93 23.37
N LEU A 39 8.63 -7.10 23.20
CA LEU A 39 8.73 -5.80 22.54
C LEU A 39 9.31 -4.73 23.49
N ALA A 40 8.96 -4.78 24.78
CA ALA A 40 9.53 -3.87 25.78
C ALA A 40 11.05 -4.06 25.92
N ASN A 41 11.51 -5.32 26.00
CA ASN A 41 12.94 -5.62 26.06
C ASN A 41 13.67 -5.27 24.75
N PHE A 42 13.00 -5.33 23.60
CA PHE A 42 13.61 -4.95 22.31
C PHE A 42 13.84 -3.43 22.21
N HIS A 43 12.96 -2.62 22.81
CA HIS A 43 13.14 -1.16 22.87
C HIS A 43 14.22 -0.74 23.87
N GLU A 44 14.28 -1.35 25.06
CA GLU A 44 15.35 -1.08 26.04
C GLU A 44 16.75 -1.47 25.52
N GLU A 45 16.85 -2.51 24.68
CA GLU A 45 18.13 -2.96 24.11
C GLU A 45 18.60 -2.10 22.91
N ILE A 46 17.68 -1.37 22.26
CA ILE A 46 18.01 -0.42 21.17
C ILE A 46 18.44 0.93 21.74
N ASP A 47 17.72 1.45 22.75
CA ASP A 47 18.01 2.76 23.35
C ASP A 47 19.36 2.80 24.09
N SER A 48 19.92 1.65 24.46
CA SER A 48 21.23 1.56 25.12
C SER A 48 22.43 1.41 24.17
N ARG A 49 22.23 1.26 22.85
CA ARG A 49 23.32 0.95 21.90
C ARG A 49 23.58 1.96 20.79
N ALA A 50 22.79 3.03 20.67
CA ALA A 50 23.02 4.04 19.64
C ALA A 50 23.27 5.43 20.27
N PRO A 51 24.48 6.00 20.20
CA PRO A 51 24.63 7.43 20.38
C PRO A 51 23.98 8.11 19.17
N ASP A 52 22.75 8.54 19.39
CA ASP A 52 22.33 9.93 19.19
C ASP A 52 23.30 10.79 18.34
N TYR A 53 22.82 11.14 17.15
CA TYR A 53 23.28 12.17 16.21
C TYR A 53 24.71 12.07 15.64
N ALA A 54 24.80 11.40 14.49
CA ALA A 54 25.69 11.81 13.41
C ALA A 54 24.91 11.78 12.09
N GLU A 55 24.59 12.96 11.55
CA GLU A 55 24.10 13.10 10.19
C GLU A 55 25.10 12.43 9.24
N ALA A 56 24.68 11.35 8.59
CA ALA A 56 25.47 10.69 7.56
C ALA A 56 25.44 11.57 6.31
N PHE A 57 26.36 12.54 6.23
CA PHE A 57 26.71 13.18 4.98
C PHE A 57 27.34 12.13 4.05
N LEU A 58 26.58 11.71 3.04
CA LEU A 58 27.02 10.84 1.96
C LEU A 58 28.01 11.63 1.08
N GLY A 59 29.30 11.47 1.38
CA GLY A 59 30.39 12.12 0.65
C GLY A 59 31.74 12.08 1.35
N ASP A 60 31.78 11.93 2.68
CA ASP A 60 33.03 11.85 3.45
C ASP A 60 33.34 10.41 3.88
N GLU A 61 34.64 10.07 3.90
CA GLU A 61 35.25 8.86 4.49
C GLU A 61 34.68 8.48 5.88
N LYS A 62 34.02 9.42 6.56
CA LYS A 62 33.36 9.26 7.86
C LYS A 62 32.21 8.26 7.89
N SER A 63 31.49 8.04 6.78
CA SER A 63 30.35 7.11 6.78
C SER A 63 30.81 5.66 6.96
N GLU A 64 31.81 5.20 6.20
CA GLU A 64 32.41 3.85 6.35
C GLU A 64 33.04 3.67 7.74
N ILE A 65 33.71 4.70 8.26
CA ILE A 65 34.34 4.70 9.60
C ILE A 65 33.30 4.51 10.72
N ASN A 66 32.09 5.07 10.59
CA ASN A 66 31.06 4.96 11.62
C ASN A 66 30.47 3.53 11.74
N HIS A 67 30.38 2.79 10.64
CA HIS A 67 29.85 1.42 10.64
C HIS A 67 30.79 0.44 11.33
N HIS A 68 32.09 0.56 11.10
CA HIS A 68 33.11 -0.24 11.80
C HIS A 68 33.07 -0.01 13.32
N ARG A 69 32.74 1.20 13.77
CA ARG A 69 32.58 1.52 15.21
C ARG A 69 31.33 0.89 15.82
N LEU A 70 30.27 0.69 15.05
CA LEU A 70 29.02 0.05 15.49
C LEU A 70 28.99 -1.47 15.27
N GLY A 71 30.02 -2.04 14.64
CA GLY A 71 30.16 -3.48 14.38
C GLY A 71 29.32 -4.01 13.22
N TYR A 72 28.77 -3.14 12.37
CA TYR A 72 28.02 -3.54 11.16
C TYR A 72 28.86 -3.28 9.91
N CYS A 73 28.70 -4.12 8.89
CA CYS A 73 29.31 -3.96 7.57
C CYS A 73 28.25 -4.14 6.49
N TRP A 74 28.26 -3.26 5.49
CA TRP A 74 27.39 -3.38 4.33
C TRP A 74 27.90 -4.52 3.44
N SER A 75 26.99 -5.18 2.71
CA SER A 75 27.38 -6.21 1.75
C SER A 75 27.51 -5.56 0.38
N PRO A 76 28.72 -5.39 -0.22
CA PRO A 76 28.87 -4.74 -1.52
C PRO A 76 28.03 -5.41 -2.61
N SER A 77 27.91 -6.74 -2.57
CA SER A 77 27.09 -7.52 -3.51
C SER A 77 25.57 -7.27 -3.41
N LYS A 78 25.11 -6.61 -2.35
CA LYS A 78 23.69 -6.25 -2.14
C LYS A 78 23.47 -4.74 -2.23
N CYS A 79 24.52 -3.97 -2.44
CA CYS A 79 24.43 -2.53 -2.59
C CYS A 79 24.44 -2.21 -4.07
N VAL A 80 23.62 -1.23 -4.46
CA VAL A 80 23.57 -0.74 -5.83
C VAL A 80 23.57 0.77 -5.81
N ILE A 81 24.17 1.36 -6.84
CA ILE A 81 24.06 2.78 -7.10
C ILE A 81 23.00 3.01 -8.15
N VAL A 82 22.00 3.82 -7.80
CA VAL A 82 20.95 4.24 -8.71
C VAL A 82 21.29 5.64 -9.22
N ALA A 83 21.90 5.70 -10.39
CA ALA A 83 22.39 6.95 -10.99
C ALA A 83 21.88 7.11 -12.44
N PRO A 84 21.73 8.34 -12.94
CA PRO A 84 21.37 8.56 -14.34
C PRO A 84 22.41 7.96 -15.28
N ALA A 85 21.99 7.54 -16.48
CA ALA A 85 22.90 6.94 -17.47
C ALA A 85 24.08 7.83 -17.88
N LEU A 86 23.94 9.16 -17.72
CA LEU A 86 24.99 10.16 -17.99
C LEU A 86 26.07 10.25 -16.91
N ASP A 87 25.86 9.62 -15.75
CA ASP A 87 26.82 9.64 -14.66
C ASP A 87 27.92 8.59 -14.89
N GLU A 88 29.10 9.02 -15.34
CA GLU A 88 30.26 8.16 -15.58
C GLU A 88 31.10 7.87 -14.32
N GLN A 89 30.68 8.35 -13.14
CA GLN A 89 31.43 8.19 -11.91
C GLN A 89 31.45 6.72 -11.44
N ILE A 90 32.62 6.27 -10.99
CA ILE A 90 32.78 4.95 -10.37
C ILE A 90 32.64 5.11 -8.87
N TYR A 91 31.65 4.42 -8.32
CA TYR A 91 31.40 4.38 -6.88
C TYR A 91 31.95 3.09 -6.32
N THR A 92 32.69 3.20 -5.22
CA THR A 92 33.26 2.05 -4.51
C THR A 92 32.71 2.01 -3.10
N LEU A 93 32.54 0.81 -2.57
CA LEU A 93 32.18 0.53 -1.18
C LEU A 93 33.18 -0.50 -0.66
N TYR A 94 33.98 -0.14 0.35
CA TYR A 94 35.10 -0.98 0.82
C TYR A 94 36.03 -1.43 -0.32
N ASP A 95 36.50 -0.46 -1.13
CA ASP A 95 37.35 -0.66 -2.31
C ASP A 95 36.76 -1.60 -3.39
N THR A 96 35.48 -1.97 -3.26
CA THR A 96 34.77 -2.82 -4.21
C THR A 96 33.85 -1.95 -5.08
N PRO A 97 33.98 -1.97 -6.42
CA PRO A 97 33.10 -1.18 -7.29
C PRO A 97 31.66 -1.67 -7.14
N SER A 98 30.74 -0.73 -6.92
CA SER A 98 29.32 -1.03 -6.77
C SER A 98 28.65 -1.09 -8.15
N PRO A 99 27.72 -2.05 -8.37
CA PRO A 99 26.95 -2.10 -9.61
C PRO A 99 26.09 -0.84 -9.76
N ARG A 100 25.99 -0.34 -11.00
CA ARG A 100 25.15 0.81 -11.37
C ARG A 100 23.90 0.32 -12.08
N GLU A 101 22.74 0.76 -11.64
CA GLU A 101 21.45 0.43 -12.24
C GLU A 101 20.60 1.67 -12.49
N ASP A 102 19.79 1.63 -13.55
CA ASP A 102 18.87 2.71 -13.92
C ASP A 102 17.59 2.72 -13.06
N SER A 103 17.39 1.67 -12.24
CA SER A 103 16.30 1.57 -11.27
C SER A 103 16.61 0.48 -10.24
N PHE A 104 16.17 0.66 -9.00
CA PHE A 104 16.28 -0.35 -7.95
C PHE A 104 14.93 -0.66 -7.32
N SER A 105 14.66 -1.92 -7.00
CA SER A 105 13.43 -2.32 -6.33
C SER A 105 13.64 -2.39 -4.81
N TYR A 106 13.07 -1.45 -4.07
CA TYR A 106 13.05 -1.49 -2.61
C TYR A 106 11.70 -2.03 -2.12
N LEU A 107 11.72 -3.20 -1.49
CA LEU A 107 10.51 -3.91 -1.04
C LEU A 107 9.47 -4.14 -2.14
N GLY A 108 9.88 -4.24 -3.40
CA GLY A 108 8.97 -4.37 -4.54
C GLY A 108 8.47 -3.04 -5.12
N ILE A 109 8.97 -1.89 -4.63
CA ILE A 109 8.68 -0.57 -5.18
C ILE A 109 9.88 -0.13 -6.03
N PRO A 110 9.70 0.05 -7.36
CA PRO A 110 10.78 0.47 -8.24
C PRO A 110 11.09 1.96 -8.04
N ILE A 111 12.35 2.26 -7.79
CA ILE A 111 12.90 3.60 -7.54
C ILE A 111 13.88 3.94 -8.66
N LYS A 112 13.74 5.13 -9.25
CA LYS A 112 14.60 5.71 -10.27
C LYS A 112 15.67 6.61 -9.65
N PRO A 113 16.71 6.98 -10.44
CA PRO A 113 17.65 8.02 -10.06
C PRO A 113 16.94 9.28 -9.57
N GLY A 114 17.46 9.86 -8.48
CA GLY A 114 16.84 10.99 -7.79
C GLY A 114 15.74 10.61 -6.78
N GLY A 115 15.59 9.33 -6.44
CA GLY A 115 14.67 8.86 -5.40
C GLY A 115 13.19 8.78 -5.82
N PHE A 116 12.89 9.01 -7.09
CA PHE A 116 11.51 9.00 -7.58
C PHE A 116 10.99 7.57 -7.80
N ILE A 117 9.74 7.32 -7.43
CA ILE A 117 9.09 6.03 -7.71
C ILE A 117 8.80 5.92 -9.21
N ASP A 118 9.21 4.81 -9.85
CA ASP A 118 8.75 4.45 -11.19
C ASP A 118 7.30 3.97 -11.14
N VAL A 119 6.36 4.91 -11.15
CA VAL A 119 4.93 4.58 -11.10
C VAL A 119 4.50 3.73 -12.30
N SER A 120 5.16 3.85 -13.45
CA SER A 120 4.83 3.06 -14.64
C SER A 120 5.23 1.59 -14.46
N ALA A 121 6.44 1.33 -13.96
CA ALA A 121 6.89 -0.02 -13.62
C ALA A 121 6.06 -0.60 -12.46
N LEU A 122 5.82 0.17 -11.40
CA LEU A 122 5.00 -0.24 -10.26
C LEU A 122 3.61 -0.72 -10.70
N VAL A 123 2.92 0.06 -11.54
CA VAL A 123 1.58 -0.29 -12.01
C VAL A 123 1.61 -1.49 -12.97
N HIS A 124 2.67 -1.62 -13.77
CA HIS A 124 2.86 -2.80 -14.61
C HIS A 124 3.01 -4.07 -13.76
N ASP A 125 3.85 -4.03 -12.73
CA ASP A 125 4.10 -5.18 -11.84
C ASP A 125 2.86 -5.52 -11.02
N ASN A 126 2.20 -4.51 -10.44
CA ASN A 126 0.96 -4.69 -9.69
C ASN A 126 -0.14 -5.35 -10.53
N THR A 127 -0.35 -4.89 -11.77
CA THR A 127 -1.36 -5.48 -12.66
C THR A 127 -0.98 -6.88 -13.12
N THR A 128 0.31 -7.12 -13.42
CA THR A 128 0.80 -8.44 -13.84
C THR A 128 0.66 -9.46 -12.71
N ASN A 129 1.05 -9.09 -11.49
CA ASN A 129 0.92 -9.93 -10.31
C ASN A 129 -0.54 -10.22 -9.98
N ALA A 130 -1.40 -9.20 -10.02
CA ALA A 130 -2.83 -9.34 -9.79
C ALA A 130 -3.48 -10.32 -10.79
N LYS A 131 -3.16 -10.19 -12.09
CA LYS A 131 -3.68 -11.10 -13.13
C LYS A 131 -3.20 -12.53 -12.92
N LYS A 132 -1.90 -12.73 -12.69
CA LYS A 132 -1.32 -14.05 -12.43
C LYS A 132 -1.98 -14.72 -11.22
N SER A 133 -2.17 -13.97 -10.13
CA SER A 133 -2.84 -14.46 -8.93
C SER A 133 -4.32 -14.76 -9.20
N MET A 134 -5.00 -13.91 -9.98
CA MET A 134 -6.39 -14.12 -10.38
C MET A 134 -6.55 -15.38 -11.23
N ASP A 135 -5.65 -15.64 -12.18
CA ASP A 135 -5.63 -16.88 -12.97
C ASP A 135 -5.50 -18.11 -12.07
N GLN A 136 -4.60 -18.06 -11.07
CA GLN A 136 -4.41 -19.15 -10.13
C GLN A 136 -5.68 -19.41 -9.29
N ILE A 137 -6.24 -18.39 -8.64
CA ILE A 137 -7.42 -18.59 -7.79
C ILE A 137 -8.68 -18.91 -8.60
N ALA A 138 -8.74 -18.50 -9.86
CA ALA A 138 -9.82 -18.89 -10.77
C ALA A 138 -9.84 -20.41 -11.01
N THR A 139 -8.67 -21.08 -11.04
CA THR A 139 -8.62 -22.56 -11.16
C THR A 139 -9.18 -23.28 -9.93
N ILE A 140 -9.16 -22.64 -8.76
CA ILE A 140 -9.62 -23.20 -7.49
C ILE A 140 -11.13 -23.01 -7.29
N GLY A 141 -11.72 -22.04 -7.99
CA GLY A 141 -13.16 -21.78 -7.93
C GLY A 141 -13.55 -20.31 -7.92
N VAL A 142 -12.61 -19.36 -7.92
CA VAL A 142 -12.93 -17.91 -8.00
C VAL A 142 -13.25 -17.52 -9.45
N ASN A 143 -14.36 -18.05 -9.96
CA ASN A 143 -14.87 -17.83 -11.31
C ASN A 143 -16.40 -17.98 -11.32
N ALA A 144 -17.03 -17.64 -12.44
CA ALA A 144 -18.49 -17.65 -12.61
C ALA A 144 -19.20 -18.97 -12.28
N LYS A 145 -18.53 -20.11 -12.42
CA LYS A 145 -19.10 -21.45 -12.23
C LYS A 145 -18.63 -22.12 -10.94
N GLY A 146 -17.76 -21.47 -10.18
CA GLY A 146 -17.14 -22.04 -8.99
C GLY A 146 -17.86 -21.59 -7.72
N PHE A 147 -17.11 -20.96 -6.81
CA PHE A 147 -17.61 -20.47 -5.54
C PHE A 147 -18.73 -19.43 -5.72
N ASN A 148 -19.60 -19.33 -4.72
CA ASN A 148 -20.57 -18.25 -4.62
C ASN A 148 -19.91 -16.87 -4.80
N HIS A 149 -20.55 -15.97 -5.53
CA HIS A 149 -20.03 -14.62 -5.81
C HIS A 149 -19.58 -13.88 -4.55
N LEU A 150 -20.31 -13.99 -3.43
CA LEU A 150 -19.92 -13.34 -2.18
C LEU A 150 -18.53 -13.81 -1.72
N LEU A 151 -18.29 -15.13 -1.71
CA LEU A 151 -17.01 -15.71 -1.32
C LEU A 151 -15.90 -15.35 -2.32
N SER A 152 -16.19 -15.44 -3.63
CA SER A 152 -15.27 -15.06 -4.71
C SER A 152 -14.82 -13.60 -4.58
N ILE A 153 -15.73 -12.71 -4.21
CA ILE A 153 -15.42 -11.30 -3.97
C ILE A 153 -14.55 -11.11 -2.72
N ARG A 154 -14.75 -11.88 -1.65
CA ARG A 154 -13.86 -11.81 -0.48
C ARG A 154 -12.43 -12.18 -0.85
N PHE A 155 -12.24 -13.24 -1.65
CA PHE A 155 -10.92 -13.62 -2.17
C PHE A 155 -10.32 -12.51 -3.05
N TYR A 156 -11.11 -11.94 -3.95
CA TYR A 156 -10.67 -10.80 -4.75
C TYR A 156 -10.19 -9.63 -3.90
N VAL A 157 -11.02 -9.20 -2.94
CA VAL A 157 -10.73 -8.08 -2.04
C VAL A 157 -9.46 -8.30 -1.22
N GLN A 158 -9.27 -9.51 -0.71
CA GLN A 158 -8.15 -9.82 0.19
C GLN A 158 -6.83 -10.07 -0.56
N LEU A 159 -6.87 -10.77 -1.70
CA LEU A 159 -5.67 -11.27 -2.36
C LEU A 159 -5.30 -10.52 -3.63
N ILE A 160 -6.29 -10.14 -4.45
CA ILE A 160 -6.05 -9.58 -5.78
C ILE A 160 -6.03 -8.05 -5.72
N ARG A 161 -7.01 -7.46 -5.06
CA ARG A 161 -7.14 -6.00 -4.93
C ARG A 161 -5.95 -5.40 -4.18
N SER A 162 -5.49 -6.07 -3.13
CA SER A 162 -4.31 -5.68 -2.35
C SER A 162 -3.02 -5.62 -3.19
N GLN A 163 -2.89 -6.46 -4.22
CA GLN A 163 -1.75 -6.40 -5.15
C GLN A 163 -1.82 -5.19 -6.08
N MET A 164 -3.03 -4.81 -6.54
CA MET A 164 -3.21 -3.61 -7.36
C MET A 164 -2.97 -2.32 -6.56
N GLU A 165 -3.31 -2.33 -5.26
CA GLU A 165 -3.20 -1.20 -4.34
C GLU A 165 -1.77 -0.94 -3.82
N TYR A 166 -0.88 -1.93 -3.95
CA TYR A 166 0.46 -1.86 -3.38
C TYR A 166 1.23 -0.65 -3.92
N GLY A 167 1.78 0.17 -3.01
CA GLY A 167 2.54 1.37 -3.37
C GLY A 167 1.70 2.58 -3.85
N LEU A 168 0.39 2.46 -4.05
CA LEU A 168 -0.44 3.60 -4.52
C LEU A 168 -0.57 4.72 -3.49
N ALA A 169 -0.54 4.37 -2.19
CA ALA A 169 -0.65 5.31 -1.09
C ALA A 169 0.44 6.40 -1.12
N ILE A 170 1.62 6.06 -1.64
CA ILE A 170 2.80 6.92 -1.66
C ILE A 170 3.19 7.37 -3.07
N SER A 171 2.38 7.05 -4.09
CA SER A 171 2.69 7.30 -5.49
C SER A 171 1.72 8.29 -6.12
N THR A 172 2.23 9.28 -6.84
CA THR A 172 1.41 10.17 -7.67
C THR A 172 1.00 9.47 -8.96
N SER A 173 -0.18 8.86 -8.95
CA SER A 173 -0.71 8.11 -10.10
C SER A 173 -1.37 9.04 -11.11
N SER A 174 -0.94 8.96 -12.37
CA SER A 174 -1.59 9.67 -13.48
C SER A 174 -2.91 8.98 -13.84
N LEU A 175 -3.77 9.67 -14.59
CA LEU A 175 -5.02 9.10 -15.10
C LEU A 175 -4.77 7.87 -15.99
N THR A 176 -3.67 7.83 -16.74
CA THR A 176 -3.33 6.68 -17.58
C THR A 176 -2.96 5.45 -16.75
N HIS A 177 -2.24 5.64 -15.65
CA HIS A 177 -1.94 4.59 -14.67
C HIS A 177 -3.20 4.06 -14.01
N LEU A 178 -4.07 4.95 -13.53
CA LEU A 178 -5.35 4.56 -12.91
C LEU A 178 -6.25 3.79 -13.89
N LYS A 179 -6.30 4.20 -15.16
CA LYS A 179 -7.05 3.46 -16.20
C LYS A 179 -6.51 2.03 -16.42
N LYS A 180 -5.20 1.81 -16.33
CA LYS A 180 -4.62 0.46 -16.42
C LYS A 180 -5.04 -0.42 -15.24
N LEU A 181 -5.02 0.13 -14.02
CA LEU A 181 -5.48 -0.57 -12.83
C LEU A 181 -6.99 -0.86 -12.91
N GLU A 182 -7.79 0.11 -13.36
CA GLU A 182 -9.24 -0.04 -13.54
C GLU A 182 -9.58 -1.14 -14.57
N ALA A 183 -8.81 -1.22 -15.66
CA ALA A 183 -8.95 -2.29 -16.64
C ALA A 183 -8.63 -3.67 -16.02
N CYS A 184 -7.62 -3.76 -15.15
CA CYS A 184 -7.29 -4.98 -14.42
C CYS A 184 -8.40 -5.38 -13.43
N GLN A 185 -8.92 -4.43 -12.65
CA GLN A 185 -10.09 -4.63 -11.78
C GLN A 185 -11.29 -5.13 -12.58
N THR A 186 -11.57 -4.49 -13.72
CA THR A 186 -12.67 -4.88 -14.61
C THR A 186 -12.53 -6.32 -15.10
N GLU A 187 -11.34 -6.73 -15.51
CA GLU A 187 -11.08 -8.10 -15.96
C GLU A 187 -11.33 -9.12 -14.85
N CYS A 188 -10.85 -8.85 -13.63
CA CYS A 188 -11.03 -9.72 -12.47
C CYS A 188 -12.52 -9.86 -12.09
N ILE A 189 -13.23 -8.74 -11.98
CA ILE A 189 -14.65 -8.72 -11.58
C ILE A 189 -15.52 -9.43 -12.63
N ARG A 190 -15.29 -9.18 -13.92
CA ARG A 190 -16.00 -9.89 -14.99
C ARG A 190 -15.76 -11.40 -14.93
N ARG A 191 -14.55 -11.84 -14.61
CA ARG A 191 -14.24 -13.27 -14.45
C ARG A 191 -15.01 -13.92 -13.29
N ILE A 192 -15.20 -13.19 -12.19
CA ILE A 192 -15.99 -13.65 -11.04
C ILE A 192 -17.47 -13.77 -11.39
N PHE A 193 -18.03 -12.80 -12.11
CA PHE A 193 -19.45 -12.78 -12.47
C PHE A 193 -19.79 -13.54 -13.76
N GLY A 194 -18.80 -13.95 -14.54
CA GLY A 194 -19.03 -14.48 -15.90
C GLY A 194 -19.51 -13.41 -16.87
N GLY A 195 -19.16 -12.15 -16.61
CA GLY A 195 -19.55 -11.00 -17.41
C GLY A 195 -18.93 -11.03 -18.81
N SER A 196 -19.72 -10.67 -19.82
CA SER A 196 -19.21 -10.44 -21.17
C SER A 196 -18.44 -9.11 -21.26
N ARG A 197 -17.76 -8.87 -22.39
CA ARG A 197 -17.11 -7.57 -22.65
C ARG A 197 -18.09 -6.38 -22.66
N ARG A 198 -19.38 -6.64 -22.90
CA ARG A 198 -20.46 -5.64 -22.94
C ARG A 198 -21.14 -5.44 -21.59
N SER A 199 -20.85 -6.30 -20.61
CA SER A 199 -21.46 -6.20 -19.29
C SER A 199 -20.93 -4.97 -18.55
N SER A 200 -21.82 -4.22 -17.90
CA SER A 200 -21.45 -3.05 -17.10
C SER A 200 -20.69 -3.50 -15.87
N THR A 201 -19.40 -3.15 -15.80
CA THR A 201 -18.56 -3.42 -14.64
C THR A 201 -18.94 -2.50 -13.48
N GLU A 202 -19.39 -1.27 -13.75
CA GLU A 202 -19.85 -0.33 -12.73
C GLU A 202 -20.99 -0.93 -11.90
N VAL A 203 -21.98 -1.55 -12.56
CA VAL A 203 -23.07 -2.25 -11.86
C VAL A 203 -22.53 -3.44 -11.05
N MET A 204 -21.60 -4.23 -11.59
CA MET A 204 -21.00 -5.35 -10.86
C MET A 204 -20.27 -4.88 -9.61
N LEU A 205 -19.48 -3.81 -9.72
CA LEU A 205 -18.75 -3.18 -8.63
C LEU A 205 -19.70 -2.65 -7.56
N HIS A 206 -20.82 -2.03 -7.95
CA HIS A 206 -21.84 -1.56 -7.03
C HIS A 206 -22.49 -2.72 -6.26
N LEU A 207 -22.87 -3.80 -6.95
CA LEU A 207 -23.44 -5.00 -6.31
C LEU A 207 -22.54 -5.61 -5.24
N VAL A 208 -21.22 -5.40 -5.36
CA VAL A 208 -20.21 -5.94 -4.43
C VAL A 208 -19.58 -4.87 -3.54
N GLN A 209 -20.13 -3.65 -3.56
CA GLN A 209 -19.68 -2.50 -2.76
C GLN A 209 -18.16 -2.27 -2.92
N GLN A 210 -17.69 -2.34 -4.17
CA GLN A 210 -16.30 -2.13 -4.50
C GLN A 210 -16.12 -0.77 -5.19
N PRO A 211 -15.32 0.14 -4.62
CA PRO A 211 -15.00 1.41 -5.28
C PRO A 211 -14.10 1.21 -6.51
N SER A 212 -14.05 2.24 -7.36
CA SER A 212 -13.11 2.33 -8.49
C SER A 212 -11.65 2.36 -8.01
N MET A 213 -10.69 2.00 -8.85
CA MET A 213 -9.26 2.15 -8.51
C MET A 213 -8.87 3.60 -8.27
N THR A 214 -9.57 4.55 -8.89
CA THR A 214 -9.35 5.99 -8.69
C THR A 214 -9.70 6.38 -7.26
N ASP A 215 -10.89 5.98 -6.78
CA ASP A 215 -11.34 6.33 -5.44
C ASP A 215 -10.53 5.57 -4.38
N ARG A 216 -10.13 4.33 -4.67
CA ARG A 216 -9.20 3.59 -3.80
C ARG A 216 -7.84 4.27 -3.67
N ALA A 217 -7.25 4.70 -4.78
CA ALA A 217 -5.98 5.43 -4.74
C ALA A 217 -6.11 6.71 -3.90
N ARG A 218 -7.21 7.47 -4.06
CA ARG A 218 -7.48 8.67 -3.27
C ARG A 218 -7.62 8.35 -1.78
N ILE A 219 -8.38 7.32 -1.41
CA ILE A 219 -8.54 6.88 -0.02
C ILE A 219 -7.18 6.51 0.58
N LEU A 220 -6.39 5.68 -0.12
CA LEU A 220 -5.08 5.22 0.36
C LEU A 220 -4.08 6.37 0.54
N GLN A 221 -4.07 7.31 -0.40
CA GLN A 221 -3.21 8.50 -0.32
C GLN A 221 -3.61 9.41 0.84
N THR A 222 -4.91 9.63 1.04
CA THR A 222 -5.40 10.41 2.19
C THR A 222 -5.07 9.71 3.51
N GLU A 223 -5.28 8.40 3.61
CA GLU A 223 -4.91 7.60 4.79
C GLU A 223 -3.41 7.73 5.11
N PHE A 224 -2.55 7.67 4.08
CA PHE A 224 -1.12 7.88 4.23
C PHE A 224 -0.77 9.28 4.74
N LEU A 225 -1.38 10.33 4.16
CA LEU A 225 -1.15 11.71 4.60
C LEU A 225 -1.56 11.92 6.06
N ILE A 226 -2.74 11.43 6.45
CA ILE A 226 -3.22 11.50 7.85
C ILE A 226 -2.23 10.79 8.77
N HIS A 227 -1.86 9.54 8.44
CA HIS A 227 -0.91 8.78 9.24
C HIS A 227 0.43 9.47 9.38
N SER A 228 0.94 10.08 8.31
CA SER A 228 2.23 10.77 8.33
C SER A 228 2.27 11.92 9.34
N LEU A 229 1.14 12.62 9.55
CA LEU A 229 1.04 13.72 10.52
C LEU A 229 0.86 13.23 11.97
N GLN A 230 0.46 11.98 12.17
CA GLN A 230 0.21 11.37 13.48
C GLN A 230 1.37 10.50 13.95
N LEU A 231 2.50 10.53 13.25
CA LEU A 231 3.68 9.78 13.63
C LEU A 231 4.37 10.42 14.86
N PRO A 232 5.02 9.62 15.70
CA PRO A 232 5.87 10.13 16.77
C PRO A 232 7.05 11.00 16.24
N ASP A 233 7.48 11.96 17.06
CA ASP A 233 8.52 12.96 16.74
C ASP A 233 9.92 12.38 16.49
N ASP A 234 10.17 11.16 16.96
CA ASP A 234 11.42 10.43 16.74
C ASP A 234 11.50 9.76 15.37
N THR A 235 10.38 9.65 14.65
CA THR A 235 10.38 9.03 13.32
C THR A 235 11.05 9.92 12.28
N LEU A 236 11.84 9.31 11.38
CA LEU A 236 12.53 10.02 10.32
C LEU A 236 11.55 10.82 9.44
N LEU A 237 10.38 10.26 9.13
CA LEU A 237 9.38 10.97 8.33
C LEU A 237 8.89 12.24 9.03
N GLN A 238 8.59 12.18 10.34
CA GLN A 238 8.14 13.34 11.12
C GLN A 238 9.21 14.43 11.18
N ARG A 239 10.49 14.06 11.30
CA ARG A 239 11.62 15.00 11.23
C ARG A 239 11.79 15.63 9.84
N LEU A 240 11.48 14.90 8.78
CA LEU A 240 11.56 15.39 7.39
C LEU A 240 10.32 16.19 6.95
N LEU A 241 9.18 16.03 7.62
CA LEU A 241 7.92 16.72 7.28
C LEU A 241 8.08 18.22 7.04
N PRO A 242 8.77 19.01 7.90
CA PRO A 242 8.94 20.45 7.68
C PRO A 242 9.54 20.78 6.31
N HIS A 243 10.40 19.92 5.79
CA HIS A 243 11.07 20.11 4.49
C HIS A 243 10.18 19.68 3.33
N ILE A 244 9.48 18.54 3.47
CA ILE A 244 8.72 17.94 2.37
C ILE A 244 7.28 18.49 2.23
N LYS A 245 6.75 19.16 3.25
CA LYS A 245 5.41 19.79 3.19
C LYS A 245 5.38 21.06 2.33
N THR A 246 6.55 21.59 1.95
CA THR A 246 6.64 22.82 1.19
C THR A 246 6.42 22.58 -0.30
N SER A 247 5.81 23.55 -0.98
CA SER A 247 5.62 23.51 -2.44
C SER A 247 6.95 23.48 -3.20
N ALA A 248 8.01 24.06 -2.62
CA ALA A 248 9.35 24.09 -3.18
C ALA A 248 10.05 22.72 -3.20
N SER A 249 9.66 21.79 -2.30
CA SER A 249 10.33 20.51 -2.14
C SER A 249 10.16 19.53 -3.31
N LEU A 250 9.23 19.79 -4.24
CA LEU A 250 8.82 18.86 -5.30
C LEU A 250 8.45 17.45 -4.79
N SER A 251 8.24 17.31 -3.48
CA SER A 251 8.09 16.03 -2.82
C SER A 251 6.80 15.34 -3.26
N THR A 252 6.83 14.02 -3.26
CA THR A 252 5.62 13.23 -3.52
C THR A 252 4.57 13.50 -2.45
N TRP A 253 4.97 13.72 -1.19
CA TRP A 253 4.06 14.07 -0.10
C TRP A 253 3.24 15.33 -0.43
N TYR A 254 3.90 16.41 -0.84
CA TYR A 254 3.21 17.66 -1.21
C TYR A 254 2.29 17.46 -2.40
N LYS A 255 2.74 16.74 -3.44
CA LYS A 255 1.91 16.44 -4.62
C LYS A 255 0.63 15.66 -4.27
N LEU A 256 0.69 14.76 -3.29
CA LEU A 256 -0.48 13.99 -2.83
C LEU A 256 -1.56 14.87 -2.17
N THR A 257 -1.21 16.04 -1.64
CA THR A 257 -2.20 16.98 -1.06
C THR A 257 -3.18 17.57 -2.08
N ALA A 258 -2.91 17.40 -3.38
CA ALA A 258 -3.85 17.78 -4.44
C ALA A 258 -5.11 16.89 -4.48
N ASN A 259 -5.12 15.76 -3.77
CA ASN A 259 -6.21 14.81 -3.69
C ASN A 259 -7.50 15.46 -3.15
N PRO A 260 -8.66 15.32 -3.84
CA PRO A 260 -9.91 15.93 -3.41
C PRO A 260 -10.33 15.50 -2.00
N LEU A 261 -10.25 14.21 -1.68
CA LEU A 261 -10.61 13.70 -0.35
C LEU A 261 -9.72 14.29 0.76
N TRP A 262 -8.44 14.55 0.44
CA TRP A 262 -7.56 15.25 1.38
C TRP A 262 -8.00 16.69 1.62
N LYS A 263 -8.46 17.40 0.58
CA LYS A 263 -8.97 18.77 0.71
C LYS A 263 -10.19 18.85 1.60
N ASP A 264 -11.04 17.83 1.60
CA ASP A 264 -12.21 17.76 2.49
C ASP A 264 -11.81 17.44 3.94
N CYS A 265 -10.70 16.71 4.14
CA CYS A 265 -10.14 16.45 5.46
C CYS A 265 -9.36 17.66 6.03
N PHE A 266 -8.80 18.51 5.17
CA PHE A 266 -7.93 19.61 5.56
C PHE A 266 -8.52 20.56 6.63
N PRO A 267 -9.79 21.00 6.54
CA PRO A 267 -10.39 21.92 7.52
C PRO A 267 -10.53 21.35 8.92
N VAL A 268 -10.49 20.02 9.07
CA VAL A 268 -10.68 19.33 10.35
C VAL A 268 -9.41 18.66 10.86
N LEU A 269 -8.24 18.97 10.27
CA LEU A 269 -6.99 18.28 10.58
C LEU A 269 -6.62 18.28 12.07
N ASP A 270 -6.88 19.38 12.79
CA ASP A 270 -6.54 19.52 14.20
C ASP A 270 -7.28 18.53 15.11
N VAL A 271 -8.45 18.07 14.66
CA VAL A 271 -9.28 17.09 15.35
C VAL A 271 -9.37 15.77 14.60
N LEU A 272 -8.71 15.64 13.44
CA LEU A 272 -8.86 14.50 12.55
C LEU A 272 -8.21 13.26 13.16
N ASP A 273 -9.04 12.43 13.77
CA ASP A 273 -8.69 11.10 14.21
C ASP A 273 -9.23 10.04 13.24
N ARG A 274 -8.82 8.80 13.47
CA ARG A 274 -9.27 7.67 12.66
C ARG A 274 -10.81 7.50 12.66
N PRO A 275 -11.53 7.62 13.80
CA PRO A 275 -12.99 7.68 13.82
C PRO A 275 -13.61 8.74 12.92
N ILE A 276 -13.09 9.98 12.90
CA ILE A 276 -13.60 11.06 12.06
C ILE A 276 -13.36 10.74 10.58
N PHE A 277 -12.16 10.27 10.23
CA PHE A 277 -11.88 9.86 8.85
C PHE A 277 -12.81 8.73 8.37
N ASN A 278 -13.11 7.76 9.24
CA ASN A 278 -14.07 6.69 8.95
C ASN A 278 -15.52 7.21 8.77
N LYS A 279 -15.85 8.45 9.16
CA LYS A 279 -17.13 9.09 8.85
C LYS A 279 -17.10 9.84 7.52
N LEU A 280 -15.97 10.49 7.19
CA LEU A 280 -15.81 11.24 5.94
C LEU A 280 -15.66 10.32 4.73
N LYS A 281 -15.01 9.17 4.90
CA LYS A 281 -14.78 8.20 3.82
C LYS A 281 -16.08 7.64 3.20
N PRO A 282 -17.10 7.23 3.98
CA PRO A 282 -18.41 6.87 3.43
C PRO A 282 -19.06 8.00 2.64
N GLN A 283 -19.02 9.24 3.14
CA GLN A 283 -19.59 10.40 2.43
C GLN A 283 -18.92 10.59 1.06
N PHE A 284 -17.59 10.54 1.01
CA PHE A 284 -16.85 10.64 -0.25
C PHE A 284 -17.22 9.53 -1.25
N LEU A 285 -17.44 8.31 -0.76
CA LEU A 285 -17.88 7.20 -1.60
C LEU A 285 -19.33 7.38 -2.08
N GLU A 286 -20.18 7.97 -1.25
CA GLU A 286 -21.57 8.32 -1.60
C GLU A 286 -21.59 9.41 -2.67
N ASP A 287 -20.81 10.48 -2.53
CA ASP A 287 -20.69 11.54 -3.54
C ASP A 287 -20.18 10.98 -4.89
N SER A 288 -19.23 10.04 -4.81
CA SER A 288 -18.73 9.32 -5.99
C SER A 288 -19.81 8.44 -6.62
N TYR A 289 -20.66 7.83 -5.81
CA TYR A 289 -21.81 7.04 -6.25
C TYR A 289 -22.89 7.92 -6.88
N GLU A 290 -23.20 9.08 -6.32
CA GLU A 290 -24.15 10.03 -6.89
C GLU A 290 -23.68 10.51 -8.28
N ALA A 291 -22.37 10.77 -8.43
CA ALA A 291 -21.77 11.10 -9.72
C ALA A 291 -21.92 9.95 -10.74
N LEU A 292 -21.81 8.70 -10.31
CA LEU A 292 -22.07 7.52 -11.16
C LEU A 292 -23.56 7.40 -11.52
N CYS A 293 -24.45 7.69 -10.57
CA CYS A 293 -25.90 7.71 -10.77
C CYS A 293 -26.35 8.84 -11.71
N ALA A 294 -25.59 9.92 -11.84
CA ALA A 294 -25.84 10.96 -12.84
C ALA A 294 -25.35 10.55 -14.26
N GLY A 295 -24.62 9.43 -14.37
CA GLY A 295 -24.02 8.94 -15.60
C GLY A 295 -24.96 8.13 -16.52
N PRO A 296 -24.42 7.57 -17.61
CA PRO A 296 -25.20 6.84 -18.62
C PRO A 296 -25.83 5.54 -18.10
N ASN A 297 -25.30 4.97 -17.01
CA ASN A 297 -25.81 3.74 -16.38
C ASN A 297 -26.78 4.01 -15.22
N SER A 298 -27.20 5.27 -15.04
CA SER A 298 -28.05 5.77 -13.95
C SER A 298 -29.23 4.85 -13.60
N LYS A 299 -29.97 4.41 -14.62
CA LYS A 299 -31.18 3.59 -14.45
C LYS A 299 -30.89 2.18 -13.93
N LEU A 300 -29.74 1.59 -14.27
CA LEU A 300 -29.36 0.27 -13.77
C LEU A 300 -28.81 0.36 -12.34
N ILE A 301 -28.01 1.39 -12.08
CA ILE A 301 -27.38 1.60 -10.77
C ILE A 301 -28.45 1.94 -9.73
N SER A 302 -29.39 2.84 -10.04
CA SER A 302 -30.48 3.21 -9.11
C SER A 302 -31.45 2.07 -8.78
N THR A 303 -31.55 1.05 -9.65
CA THR A 303 -32.32 -0.16 -9.38
C THR A 303 -31.57 -1.19 -8.53
N CYS A 304 -30.26 -1.03 -8.39
CA CYS A 304 -29.41 -1.89 -7.56
C CYS A 304 -29.27 -1.26 -6.17
N ARG A 305 -29.38 -2.09 -5.11
CA ARG A 305 -29.29 -1.77 -3.67
C ARG A 305 -29.04 -0.29 -3.29
N PRO A 306 -29.99 0.39 -2.60
CA PRO A 306 -29.84 1.81 -2.24
C PRO A 306 -28.85 2.08 -1.11
N ASP A 307 -28.49 1.08 -0.30
CA ASP A 307 -27.66 1.29 0.90
C ASP A 307 -26.23 0.73 0.73
N MET A 308 -25.24 1.62 0.79
CA MET A 308 -23.85 1.24 1.04
C MET A 308 -23.71 0.71 2.47
N ILE A 309 -23.44 -0.59 2.60
CA ILE A 309 -23.07 -1.21 3.88
C ILE A 309 -21.55 -1.31 3.90
N GLU A 310 -20.88 -0.71 4.88
CA GLU A 310 -19.45 -0.97 5.07
C GLU A 310 -19.26 -2.46 5.41
N ILE A 311 -18.68 -3.24 4.50
CA ILE A 311 -18.20 -4.57 4.86
C ILE A 311 -16.86 -4.37 5.59
N PRO A 312 -16.76 -4.68 6.90
CA PRO A 312 -15.51 -4.51 7.62
C PRO A 312 -14.48 -5.49 7.05
N PHE A 313 -13.43 -4.96 6.41
CA PHE A 313 -12.28 -5.75 5.99
C PHE A 313 -11.01 -5.17 6.60
N CYS A 314 -10.45 -5.92 7.55
CA CYS A 314 -9.39 -5.48 8.46
C CYS A 314 -7.95 -5.71 7.95
N ILE A 315 -7.70 -6.05 6.69
CA ILE A 315 -6.35 -6.52 6.28
C ILE A 315 -5.47 -5.41 5.67
N CYS A 316 -6.04 -4.33 5.12
CA CYS A 316 -5.23 -3.26 4.47
C CYS A 316 -4.37 -2.44 5.45
N GLN A 317 -4.62 -2.53 6.76
CA GLN A 317 -3.93 -1.67 7.73
C GLN A 317 -2.48 -2.10 8.00
N TRP A 318 -2.14 -3.38 7.79
CA TRP A 318 -0.78 -3.87 7.98
C TRP A 318 0.16 -3.46 6.83
N GLN A 319 -0.36 -3.31 5.61
CA GLN A 319 0.42 -2.90 4.44
C GLN A 319 0.83 -1.43 4.51
N ILE A 320 -0.05 -0.54 5.00
CA ILE A 320 0.24 0.90 5.15
C ILE A 320 1.34 1.15 6.20
N LEU A 321 1.33 0.42 7.32
CA LEU A 321 2.37 0.52 8.35
C LEU A 321 3.78 0.15 7.86
N ASN A 322 3.90 -0.82 6.95
CA ASN A 322 5.19 -1.17 6.33
C ASN A 322 5.61 -0.18 5.23
N LEU A 323 4.64 0.42 4.51
CA LEU A 323 4.90 1.47 3.52
C LEU A 323 5.41 2.77 4.16
N VAL A 324 4.87 3.18 5.31
CA VAL A 324 5.30 4.40 6.03
C VAL A 324 6.76 4.29 6.50
N LYS A 325 7.23 3.11 6.90
CA LYS A 325 8.64 2.86 7.25
C LYS A 325 9.59 2.96 6.05
N SER A 326 9.07 2.81 4.83
CA SER A 326 9.86 2.74 3.60
C SER A 326 10.04 4.10 2.91
N PHE A 327 9.13 5.06 3.18
CA PHE A 327 9.08 6.35 2.48
C PHE A 327 10.24 7.29 2.82
N ALA A 328 10.93 7.07 3.93
CA ALA A 328 12.03 7.93 4.37
C ALA A 328 13.31 7.78 3.51
N VAL A 329 13.40 6.75 2.66
CA VAL A 329 14.58 6.47 1.82
C VAL A 329 14.46 7.08 0.40
N ALA A 330 13.35 7.75 0.08
CA ALA A 330 13.06 8.29 -1.24
C ALA A 330 13.17 9.83 -1.33
N LEU A 331 13.48 10.51 -0.22
CA LEU A 331 13.24 11.96 -0.09
C LEU A 331 14.47 12.86 -0.18
N ASP A 332 15.67 12.32 -0.39
CA ASP A 332 16.85 13.15 -0.62
C ASP A 332 17.46 12.82 -2.00
N GLY A 333 17.49 13.81 -2.89
CA GLY A 333 17.98 13.70 -4.26
C GLY A 333 19.50 13.56 -4.37
N SER A 334 20.14 13.09 -3.30
CA SER A 334 21.56 12.79 -3.21
C SER A 334 21.77 11.30 -3.42
N LEU A 335 22.95 10.89 -3.88
CA LEU A 335 23.29 9.49 -4.18
C LEU A 335 22.83 8.52 -3.08
N VAL A 336 21.84 7.66 -3.38
CA VAL A 336 21.30 6.72 -2.38
C VAL A 336 21.83 5.31 -2.64
N VAL A 337 22.59 4.78 -1.68
CA VAL A 337 22.99 3.37 -1.64
C VAL A 337 21.85 2.58 -0.98
N TYR A 338 21.19 1.70 -1.72
CA TYR A 338 20.15 0.84 -1.15
C TYR A 338 20.70 -0.54 -0.81
N PRO A 339 20.47 -1.05 0.42
CA PRO A 339 20.75 -2.44 0.74
C PRO A 339 19.61 -3.34 0.22
N ALA A 340 19.93 -4.33 -0.62
CA ALA A 340 18.98 -5.33 -1.08
C ALA A 340 18.59 -6.29 0.06
N LEU A 341 17.30 -6.28 0.42
CA LEU A 341 16.67 -7.30 1.26
C LEU A 341 16.09 -8.38 0.34
N ALA A 342 16.56 -9.62 0.50
CA ALA A 342 16.02 -10.80 -0.17
C ALA A 342 15.14 -11.59 0.79
#